data_AF-A0A8S3YS02-F1
#
_entry.id   AF-A0A8S3YS02-F1
#
_cell.length_a   1.000
_cell.length_b   1.000
_cell.length_c   1.000
_cell.angle_alpha   90.00
_cell.angle_beta   90.00
_cell.angle_gamma   90.00
#
_symmetry.space_group_name_H-M   'P 1'
#
loop_
_entity.id
_entity.type
_entity.pdbx_description
1 polymer ?
#
loop_
_entity_poly.entity_id
_entity_poly.type
_entity_poly.pdbx_seq_one_letter_code
_entity_poly.pdbx_strand_id
1 'polypeptide(L)'
;MDIRRLVIVAFTAVSMLMRLVELFLFFLVECYDSYMYSPLQAALWPVVTKVPRTVVINGKPRTVFTANIVSWSRTLLVVPIAVALKHRCYWTGFWCVVLHDFLDHLDGIVAKAQRQMFGDIDDPVLGGFMDAFCDKIVNVLTLWSVLLVTDFTNMSWLQTVVFVFPCVVVIGYEFTLGVVRVQDFFMAYYLRKFKKTDLISTKTGTAAVMEGKLKEKLESVGLAALCLAQAHPVAIASLSGSLGICCLLLSIRLAHSSLVSKLNARAPQIRSQAHASDDEDEMKDENIRCKTSNDFASRGTQTNFSSHLSDNSESLQNVHDHEKRESHEMFSLLPRCKSLNDTSLQLIAERVYTVGCFDLFHYGHVQLLKQMRTFGKKVIVGVHDSRSIYQLKQKVPVDSTVTRMRNVKQYADEVFCVAGTDPSPFLDSIFDKSNHKSSAIYIRGDDMPQFPARSLCESLMTVKFLPYTTGISSTKLRKDLFNSSYYSATLHDGLDNMMLY
;
A
#
# COMPACT_ATOMS: atom_id res chain seq x y z
N MET A 1 41.40 -25.65 2.15
CA MET A 1 40.60 -24.92 1.16
C MET A 1 39.28 -24.55 1.81
N ASP A 2 39.11 -23.26 2.09
CA ASP A 2 38.09 -22.73 3.01
C ASP A 2 36.67 -22.83 2.49
N ILE A 3 35.80 -23.45 3.29
CA ILE A 3 34.33 -23.51 3.09
C ILE A 3 33.75 -22.10 2.89
N ARG A 4 34.32 -21.07 3.52
CA ARG A 4 33.92 -19.67 3.33
C ARG A 4 34.14 -19.16 1.90
N ARG A 5 35.25 -19.53 1.25
CA ARG A 5 35.50 -19.15 -0.15
C ARG A 5 34.54 -19.88 -1.10
N LEU A 6 34.20 -21.14 -0.81
CA LEU A 6 33.23 -21.90 -1.59
C LEU A 6 31.82 -21.29 -1.49
N VAL A 7 31.40 -20.88 -0.28
CA VAL A 7 30.10 -20.22 -0.05
C VAL A 7 30.03 -18.86 -0.75
N ILE A 8 31.10 -18.04 -0.69
CA ILE A 8 31.14 -16.75 -1.38
C ILE A 8 31.07 -16.95 -2.89
N VAL A 9 31.86 -17.87 -3.45
CA VAL A 9 31.83 -18.18 -4.89
C VAL A 9 30.45 -18.69 -5.34
N ALA A 10 29.82 -19.56 -4.54
CA ALA A 10 28.47 -20.05 -4.82
C ALA A 10 27.44 -18.93 -4.77
N PHE A 11 27.51 -18.04 -3.78
CA PHE A 11 26.59 -16.90 -3.66
C PHE A 11 26.76 -15.92 -4.84
N THR A 12 28.00 -15.61 -5.22
CA THR A 12 28.29 -14.75 -6.36
C THR A 12 27.83 -15.39 -7.68
N ALA A 13 28.00 -16.71 -7.84
CA ALA A 13 27.52 -17.43 -9.02
C ALA A 13 25.98 -17.44 -9.11
N VAL A 14 25.28 -17.65 -7.98
CA VAL A 14 23.82 -17.55 -7.92
C VAL A 14 23.35 -16.13 -8.22
N SER A 15 24.02 -15.11 -7.69
CA SER A 15 23.71 -13.71 -7.97
C SER A 15 23.92 -13.37 -9.45
N MET A 16 25.00 -13.85 -10.08
CA MET A 16 25.24 -13.67 -11.51
C MET A 16 24.17 -14.37 -12.36
N LEU A 17 23.78 -15.58 -11.99
CA LEU A 17 22.73 -16.33 -12.67
C LEU A 17 21.40 -15.57 -12.60
N MET A 18 21.04 -15.04 -11.43
CA MET A 18 19.83 -14.25 -11.25
C MET A 18 19.84 -12.99 -12.13
N ARG A 19 20.97 -12.27 -12.21
CA ARG A 19 21.12 -11.11 -13.10
C ARG A 19 20.98 -11.48 -14.57
N LEU A 20 21.53 -12.63 -14.98
CA LEU A 20 21.40 -13.12 -16.35
C LEU A 20 19.95 -13.47 -16.68
N VAL A 21 19.24 -14.11 -15.75
CA VAL A 21 17.80 -14.39 -15.88
C VAL A 21 17.01 -13.09 -15.98
N GLU A 22 17.34 -12.07 -15.19
CA GLU A 22 16.68 -10.76 -15.26
C GLU A 22 16.90 -10.07 -16.61
N LEU A 23 18.14 -10.01 -17.11
CA LEU A 23 18.44 -9.48 -18.45
C LEU A 23 17.69 -10.25 -19.55
N PHE A 24 17.62 -11.57 -19.42
CA PHE A 24 16.86 -12.41 -20.35
C PHE A 24 15.36 -12.12 -20.29
N LEU A 25 14.79 -11.95 -19.09
CA LEU A 25 13.39 -11.58 -18.91
C LEU A 25 13.09 -10.19 -19.50
N PHE A 26 13.96 -9.20 -19.30
CA PHE A 26 13.82 -7.88 -19.91
C PHE A 26 13.82 -7.97 -21.44
N PHE A 27 14.78 -8.69 -22.02
CA PHE A 27 14.81 -8.94 -23.45
C PHE A 27 13.53 -9.63 -23.96
N LEU A 28 13.04 -10.64 -23.23
CA LEU A 28 11.78 -11.31 -23.55
C LEU A 28 10.58 -10.36 -23.50
N VAL A 29 10.51 -9.44 -22.53
CA VAL A 29 9.45 -8.44 -22.44
C VAL A 29 9.46 -7.54 -23.67
N GLU A 30 10.63 -7.01 -24.06
CA GLU A 30 10.79 -6.13 -25.23
C GLU A 30 10.45 -6.85 -26.54
N CYS A 31 10.94 -8.09 -26.69
CA CYS A 31 10.64 -8.92 -27.86
C CYS A 31 9.15 -9.26 -27.94
N TYR A 32 8.52 -9.62 -26.82
CA TYR A 32 7.10 -9.90 -26.78
C TYR A 32 6.27 -8.68 -27.20
N ASP A 33 6.61 -7.48 -26.71
CA ASP A 33 5.89 -6.26 -27.07
C ASP A 33 5.99 -5.94 -28.56
N SER A 34 7.22 -6.00 -29.08
CA SER A 34 7.56 -5.59 -30.44
C SER A 34 7.08 -6.58 -31.49
N TYR A 35 7.22 -7.89 -31.24
CA TYR A 35 7.02 -8.91 -32.25
C TYR A 35 5.70 -9.68 -32.12
N MET A 36 5.12 -9.74 -30.92
CA MET A 36 3.89 -10.52 -30.69
C MET A 36 2.70 -9.63 -30.39
N TYR A 37 2.78 -8.83 -29.32
CA TYR A 37 1.63 -8.10 -28.80
C TYR A 37 1.14 -7.00 -29.78
N SER A 38 2.03 -6.09 -30.19
CA SER A 38 1.66 -4.98 -31.06
C SER A 38 1.20 -5.42 -32.46
N PRO A 39 1.88 -6.37 -33.14
CA PRO A 39 1.44 -6.87 -34.43
C PRO A 39 0.11 -7.64 -34.38
N LEU A 40 -0.10 -8.48 -33.36
CA LEU A 40 -1.33 -9.23 -33.19
C LEU A 40 -2.52 -8.29 -32.97
N GLN A 41 -2.35 -7.28 -32.12
CA GLN A 41 -3.37 -6.25 -31.90
C GLN A 41 -3.69 -5.51 -33.20
N ALA A 42 -2.68 -5.12 -33.99
CA ALA A 42 -2.89 -4.44 -35.27
C ALA A 42 -3.61 -5.31 -36.31
N ALA A 43 -3.31 -6.61 -36.34
CA ALA A 43 -3.93 -7.56 -37.27
C ALA A 43 -5.40 -7.86 -36.92
N LEU A 44 -5.72 -8.00 -35.62
CA LEU A 44 -7.07 -8.35 -35.16
C LEU A 44 -8.01 -7.14 -35.12
N TRP A 45 -7.47 -5.93 -34.92
CA TRP A 45 -8.26 -4.70 -34.86
C TRP A 45 -9.27 -4.55 -36.02
N PRO A 46 -8.89 -4.61 -37.31
CA PRO A 46 -9.83 -4.45 -38.43
C PRO A 46 -10.88 -5.56 -38.53
N VAL A 47 -10.61 -6.74 -37.95
CA VAL A 47 -11.58 -7.84 -37.92
C VAL A 47 -12.63 -7.54 -36.85
N VAL A 48 -12.19 -7.23 -35.63
CA VAL A 48 -13.07 -6.94 -34.48
C VAL A 48 -14.01 -5.77 -34.77
N THR A 49 -13.54 -4.73 -35.46
CA THR A 49 -14.35 -3.56 -35.84
C THR A 49 -15.45 -3.87 -36.85
N LYS A 50 -15.28 -4.93 -37.66
CA LYS A 50 -16.26 -5.34 -38.68
C LYS A 50 -17.28 -6.35 -38.17
N VAL A 51 -17.00 -7.05 -37.07
CA VAL A 51 -17.92 -8.05 -36.52
C VAL A 51 -19.13 -7.36 -35.88
N PRO A 52 -20.35 -7.67 -36.32
CA PRO A 52 -21.56 -7.06 -35.75
C PRO A 52 -21.75 -7.52 -34.31
N ARG A 53 -21.91 -6.55 -33.40
CA ARG A 53 -22.19 -6.80 -31.98
C ARG A 53 -23.55 -7.47 -31.77
N THR A 54 -24.58 -7.01 -32.49
CA THR A 54 -25.95 -7.53 -32.44
C THR A 54 -26.38 -8.06 -33.78
N VAL A 55 -26.96 -9.25 -33.79
CA VAL A 55 -27.58 -9.86 -34.97
C VAL A 55 -29.07 -10.05 -34.69
N VAL A 56 -29.91 -9.75 -35.67
CA VAL A 56 -31.36 -9.95 -35.57
C VAL A 56 -31.65 -11.41 -35.93
N ILE A 57 -32.04 -12.19 -34.93
CA ILE A 57 -32.47 -13.59 -35.11
C ILE A 57 -33.93 -13.66 -34.73
N ASN A 58 -34.78 -14.14 -35.64
CA ASN A 58 -36.24 -14.23 -35.46
C ASN A 58 -36.90 -12.91 -35.05
N GLY A 59 -36.49 -11.79 -35.67
CA GLY A 59 -37.05 -10.46 -35.41
C GLY A 59 -36.66 -9.82 -34.07
N LYS A 60 -35.83 -10.49 -33.25
CA LYS A 60 -35.33 -9.95 -31.98
C LYS A 60 -33.83 -9.67 -32.08
N PRO A 61 -33.34 -8.48 -31.69
CA PRO A 61 -31.91 -8.22 -31.61
C PRO A 61 -31.29 -9.07 -30.51
N ARG A 62 -30.26 -9.85 -30.85
CA ARG A 62 -29.47 -10.63 -29.89
C ARG A 62 -28.02 -10.13 -29.93
N THR A 63 -27.43 -9.90 -28.77
CA THR A 63 -26.00 -9.61 -28.63
C THR A 63 -25.22 -10.91 -28.83
N VAL A 64 -24.43 -10.97 -29.90
CA VAL A 64 -23.68 -12.18 -30.28
C VAL A 64 -22.20 -12.03 -29.96
N PHE A 65 -21.68 -10.80 -29.95
CA PHE A 65 -20.25 -10.55 -29.79
C PHE A 65 -19.97 -9.39 -28.85
N THR A 66 -19.53 -9.70 -27.62
CA THR A 66 -19.11 -8.73 -26.60
C THR A 66 -17.88 -9.26 -25.87
N ALA A 67 -17.11 -8.36 -25.24
CA ALA A 67 -15.92 -8.76 -24.46
C ALA A 67 -16.29 -9.79 -23.36
N ASN A 68 -17.42 -9.58 -22.66
CA ASN A 68 -17.89 -10.50 -21.63
C ASN A 68 -18.18 -11.91 -22.18
N ILE A 69 -18.74 -12.03 -23.39
CA ILE A 69 -18.99 -13.33 -24.03
C ILE A 69 -17.66 -14.03 -24.33
N VAL A 70 -16.66 -13.29 -24.80
CA VAL A 70 -15.32 -13.83 -25.07
C VAL A 70 -14.67 -14.32 -23.77
N SER A 71 -14.72 -13.54 -22.69
CA SER A 71 -14.17 -13.93 -21.39
C SER A 71 -14.89 -15.15 -20.78
N TRP A 72 -16.21 -15.26 -20.91
CA TRP A 72 -16.95 -16.48 -20.52
C TRP A 72 -16.54 -17.70 -21.34
N SER A 73 -16.44 -17.53 -22.66
CA SER A 73 -16.04 -18.61 -23.58
C SER A 73 -14.65 -19.14 -23.22
N ARG A 74 -13.72 -18.22 -22.92
CA ARG A 74 -12.39 -18.53 -22.41
C ARG A 74 -12.44 -19.31 -21.10
N THR A 75 -13.22 -18.85 -20.12
CA THR A 75 -13.36 -19.51 -18.81
C THR A 75 -13.89 -20.93 -18.93
N LEU A 76 -14.87 -21.13 -19.82
CA LEU A 76 -15.50 -22.43 -20.04
C LEU A 76 -14.51 -23.47 -20.58
N LEU A 77 -13.41 -23.05 -21.23
CA LEU A 77 -12.40 -23.96 -21.79
C LEU A 77 -11.69 -24.82 -20.73
N VAL A 78 -11.75 -24.45 -19.45
CA VAL A 78 -11.22 -25.29 -18.38
C VAL A 78 -11.85 -26.69 -18.37
N VAL A 79 -13.14 -26.80 -18.71
CA VAL A 79 -13.87 -28.08 -18.75
C VAL A 79 -13.36 -28.99 -19.88
N PRO A 80 -13.35 -28.59 -21.16
CA PRO A 80 -12.80 -29.42 -22.23
C PRO A 80 -11.32 -29.71 -22.04
N ILE A 81 -10.53 -28.82 -21.43
CA ILE A 81 -9.12 -29.11 -21.07
C ILE A 81 -9.05 -30.29 -20.08
N ALA A 82 -9.79 -30.21 -18.97
CA ALA A 82 -9.78 -31.26 -17.96
C ALA A 82 -10.33 -32.60 -18.50
N VAL A 83 -11.39 -32.56 -19.31
CA VAL A 83 -11.97 -33.73 -19.98
C VAL A 83 -10.95 -34.33 -20.97
N ALA A 84 -10.28 -33.50 -21.77
CA ALA A 84 -9.27 -33.96 -22.72
C ALA A 84 -8.09 -34.65 -22.01
N LEU A 85 -7.58 -34.06 -20.93
CA LEU A 85 -6.52 -34.67 -20.13
C LEU A 85 -6.95 -36.02 -19.52
N LYS A 86 -8.17 -36.08 -18.96
CA LYS A 86 -8.75 -37.31 -18.41
C LYS A 86 -8.87 -38.43 -19.45
N HIS A 87 -9.26 -38.10 -20.68
CA HIS A 87 -9.42 -39.07 -21.77
C HIS A 87 -8.15 -39.29 -22.59
N ARG A 88 -6.99 -38.80 -22.13
CA ARG A 88 -5.69 -38.92 -22.82
C ARG A 88 -5.64 -38.27 -24.20
N CYS A 89 -6.52 -37.29 -24.46
CA CYS A 89 -6.53 -36.47 -25.66
C CYS A 89 -5.62 -35.24 -25.49
N TYR A 90 -4.32 -35.47 -25.34
CA TYR A 90 -3.35 -34.43 -24.96
C TYR A 90 -3.24 -33.27 -25.97
N TRP A 91 -3.34 -33.56 -27.26
CA TRP A 91 -3.37 -32.55 -28.32
C TRP A 91 -4.61 -31.65 -28.25
N THR A 92 -5.76 -32.21 -27.87
CA THR A 92 -6.98 -31.43 -27.66
C THR A 92 -6.78 -30.49 -26.46
N GLY A 93 -6.20 -30.98 -25.36
CA GLY A 93 -5.83 -30.14 -24.22
C GLY A 93 -4.90 -28.99 -24.61
N PHE A 94 -3.84 -29.28 -25.37
CA PHE A 94 -2.91 -28.29 -25.91
C PHE A 94 -3.62 -27.18 -26.69
N TRP A 95 -4.44 -27.55 -27.69
CA TRP A 95 -5.14 -26.57 -28.52
C TRP A 95 -6.19 -25.79 -27.74
N CYS A 96 -6.82 -26.38 -26.74
CA CYS A 96 -7.74 -25.66 -25.86
C CYS A 96 -7.01 -24.61 -25.00
N VAL A 97 -5.80 -24.89 -24.50
CA VAL A 97 -4.97 -23.89 -23.78
C VAL A 97 -4.52 -22.77 -24.72
N VAL A 98 -4.09 -23.11 -25.93
CA VAL A 98 -3.72 -22.10 -26.95
C VAL A 98 -4.93 -21.23 -27.33
N LEU A 99 -6.11 -21.83 -27.47
CA LEU A 99 -7.34 -21.09 -27.73
C LEU A 99 -7.69 -20.18 -26.55
N HIS A 100 -7.55 -20.66 -25.31
CA HIS A 100 -7.74 -19.85 -24.11
C HIS A 100 -6.83 -18.60 -24.14
N ASP A 101 -5.56 -18.77 -24.45
CA ASP A 101 -4.58 -17.68 -24.57
C ASP A 101 -4.94 -16.64 -25.63
N PHE A 102 -5.45 -17.12 -26.76
CA PHE A 102 -5.88 -16.28 -27.86
C PHE A 102 -7.13 -15.46 -27.47
N LEU A 103 -8.10 -16.10 -26.80
CA LEU A 103 -9.32 -15.43 -26.35
C LEU A 103 -9.05 -14.36 -25.30
N ASP A 104 -8.01 -14.53 -24.47
CA ASP A 104 -7.54 -13.53 -23.50
C ASP A 104 -6.97 -12.28 -24.19
N HIS A 105 -6.32 -12.45 -25.34
CA HIS A 105 -5.89 -11.29 -26.10
C HIS A 105 -7.07 -10.64 -26.84
N LEU A 106 -8.00 -11.46 -27.33
CA LEU A 106 -9.16 -11.02 -28.08
C LEU A 106 -10.14 -10.22 -27.21
N ASP A 107 -10.43 -10.63 -25.97
CA ASP A 107 -11.39 -9.93 -25.11
C ASP A 107 -10.93 -8.49 -24.80
N GLY A 108 -9.63 -8.27 -24.55
CA GLY A 108 -9.03 -6.96 -24.37
C GLY A 108 -9.14 -6.06 -25.61
N ILE A 109 -8.94 -6.62 -26.80
CA ILE A 109 -9.10 -5.90 -28.07
C ILE A 109 -10.56 -5.53 -28.30
N VAL A 110 -11.48 -6.48 -28.08
CA VAL A 110 -12.93 -6.29 -28.22
C VAL A 110 -13.41 -5.21 -27.25
N ALA A 111 -12.99 -5.27 -25.98
CA ALA A 111 -13.33 -4.28 -24.98
C ALA A 111 -12.86 -2.87 -25.39
N LYS A 112 -11.64 -2.75 -25.93
CA LYS A 112 -11.08 -1.47 -26.38
C LYS A 112 -11.80 -0.92 -27.62
N ALA A 113 -12.04 -1.76 -28.63
CA ALA A 113 -12.71 -1.38 -29.86
C ALA A 113 -14.18 -0.99 -29.61
N GLN A 114 -14.91 -1.77 -28.81
CA GLN A 114 -16.32 -1.51 -28.52
C GLN A 114 -16.52 -0.25 -27.68
N ARG A 115 -15.65 0.03 -26.70
CA ARG A 115 -15.67 1.30 -25.96
C ARG A 115 -15.50 2.52 -26.88
N GLN A 116 -14.65 2.42 -27.91
CA GLN A 116 -14.43 3.51 -28.87
C GLN A 116 -15.62 3.71 -29.83
N MET A 117 -16.26 2.63 -30.26
CA MET A 117 -17.37 2.70 -31.22
C MET A 117 -18.71 3.05 -30.59
N PHE A 118 -18.98 2.51 -29.42
CA PHE A 118 -20.31 2.48 -28.84
C PHE A 118 -20.38 3.12 -27.43
N GLY A 119 -19.24 3.46 -26.83
CA GLY A 119 -19.16 3.93 -25.44
C GLY A 119 -19.26 2.78 -24.41
N ASP A 120 -19.58 3.12 -23.16
CA ASP A 120 -19.72 2.14 -22.06
C ASP A 120 -21.10 1.46 -22.10
N ILE A 121 -21.29 0.52 -23.03
CA ILE A 121 -22.57 -0.19 -23.21
C ILE A 121 -22.69 -1.48 -22.39
N ASP A 122 -21.58 -2.21 -22.23
CA ASP A 122 -21.57 -3.41 -21.39
C ASP A 122 -21.47 -3.04 -19.91
N ASP A 123 -22.11 -3.83 -19.03
CA ASP A 123 -21.98 -3.66 -17.59
C ASP A 123 -20.48 -3.68 -17.21
N PRO A 124 -19.88 -2.52 -16.89
CA PRO A 124 -18.46 -2.41 -16.66
C PRO A 124 -18.07 -3.04 -15.32
N VAL A 125 -19.05 -3.25 -14.43
CA VAL A 125 -18.88 -3.89 -13.13
C VAL A 125 -18.75 -5.39 -13.35
N LEU A 126 -19.72 -6.01 -14.03
CA LEU A 126 -19.66 -7.45 -14.30
C LEU A 126 -18.44 -7.83 -15.16
N GLY A 127 -18.17 -7.09 -16.23
CA GLY A 127 -17.03 -7.37 -17.11
C GLY A 127 -15.68 -7.23 -16.41
N GLY A 128 -15.51 -6.18 -15.59
CA GLY A 128 -14.28 -5.97 -14.82
C GLY A 128 -14.06 -7.03 -13.73
N PHE A 129 -15.13 -7.50 -13.08
CA PHE A 129 -15.04 -8.59 -12.11
C PHE A 129 -14.62 -9.90 -12.78
N MET A 130 -15.25 -10.22 -13.91
CA MET A 130 -14.95 -11.45 -14.64
C MET A 130 -13.52 -11.45 -15.15
N ASP A 131 -13.04 -10.37 -15.74
CA ASP A 131 -11.65 -10.24 -16.19
C ASP A 131 -10.66 -10.41 -15.03
N ALA A 132 -10.97 -9.83 -13.87
CA ALA A 132 -10.15 -9.93 -12.67
C ALA A 132 -10.07 -11.35 -12.07
N PHE A 133 -11.15 -12.12 -12.15
CA PHE A 133 -11.29 -13.41 -11.46
C PHE A 133 -11.09 -14.62 -12.39
N CYS A 134 -11.74 -14.61 -13.55
CA CYS A 134 -11.79 -15.76 -14.45
C CYS A 134 -10.45 -16.06 -15.10
N ASP A 135 -9.63 -15.05 -15.37
CA ASP A 135 -8.29 -15.22 -15.94
C ASP A 135 -7.42 -16.15 -15.07
N LYS A 136 -7.40 -15.90 -13.76
CA LYS A 136 -6.56 -16.64 -12.81
C LYS A 136 -7.10 -18.04 -12.52
N ILE A 137 -8.43 -18.21 -12.58
CA ILE A 137 -9.06 -19.49 -12.25
C ILE A 137 -8.72 -20.57 -13.28
N VAL A 138 -8.64 -20.22 -14.57
CA VAL A 138 -8.38 -21.21 -15.63
C VAL A 138 -6.95 -21.74 -15.51
N ASN A 139 -5.97 -20.88 -15.27
CA ASN A 139 -4.58 -21.28 -15.09
C ASN A 139 -4.42 -22.22 -13.88
N VAL A 140 -5.03 -21.87 -12.74
CA VAL A 140 -5.01 -22.68 -11.52
C VAL A 140 -5.65 -24.05 -11.74
N LEU A 141 -6.85 -24.09 -12.31
CA LEU A 141 -7.58 -25.35 -12.53
C LEU A 141 -6.92 -26.22 -13.61
N THR A 142 -6.27 -25.62 -14.60
CA THR A 142 -5.51 -26.35 -15.61
C THR A 142 -4.25 -26.97 -15.00
N LEU A 143 -3.47 -26.22 -14.22
CA LEU A 143 -2.31 -26.77 -13.49
C LEU A 143 -2.72 -27.89 -12.54
N TRP A 144 -3.83 -27.70 -11.82
CA TRP A 144 -4.39 -28.73 -10.95
C TRP A 144 -4.76 -30.00 -11.73
N SER A 145 -5.41 -29.85 -12.89
CA SER A 145 -5.78 -30.97 -13.76
C SER A 145 -4.55 -31.72 -14.28
N VAL A 146 -3.49 -31.00 -14.65
CA VAL A 146 -2.20 -31.58 -15.06
C VAL A 146 -1.59 -32.39 -13.91
N LEU A 147 -1.53 -31.82 -12.71
CA LEU A 147 -1.01 -32.51 -11.52
C LEU A 147 -1.80 -33.77 -11.18
N LEU A 148 -3.13 -33.76 -11.33
CA LEU A 148 -3.97 -34.94 -11.07
C LEU A 148 -3.78 -36.07 -12.08
N VAL A 149 -3.45 -35.73 -13.34
CA VAL A 149 -3.31 -36.72 -14.43
C VAL A 149 -1.86 -37.23 -14.56
N THR A 150 -0.89 -36.50 -14.02
CA THR A 150 0.54 -36.87 -14.10
C THR A 150 0.82 -38.14 -13.31
N ASP A 151 1.49 -39.10 -13.95
CA ASP A 151 1.93 -40.34 -13.30
C ASP A 151 3.28 -40.15 -12.60
N PHE A 152 3.23 -39.95 -11.29
CA PHE A 152 4.42 -39.78 -10.45
C PHE A 152 5.13 -41.09 -10.11
N THR A 153 4.54 -42.26 -10.40
CA THR A 153 5.14 -43.55 -10.03
C THR A 153 6.44 -43.84 -10.78
N ASN A 154 6.56 -43.33 -12.02
CA ASN A 154 7.72 -43.52 -12.89
C ASN A 154 8.80 -42.44 -12.70
N MET A 155 8.55 -41.44 -11.85
CA MET A 155 9.45 -40.30 -11.66
C MET A 155 10.34 -40.50 -10.44
N SER A 156 11.61 -40.11 -10.54
CA SER A 156 12.46 -40.04 -9.35
C SER A 156 11.95 -38.95 -8.39
N TRP A 157 12.35 -39.04 -7.12
CA TRP A 157 11.96 -38.03 -6.12
C TRP A 157 12.35 -36.61 -6.58
N LEU A 158 13.54 -36.46 -7.16
CA LEU A 158 14.05 -35.16 -7.61
C LEU A 158 13.25 -34.64 -8.80
N GLN A 159 12.94 -35.51 -9.76
CA GLN A 159 12.09 -35.16 -10.91
C GLN A 159 10.69 -34.74 -10.45
N THR A 160 10.13 -35.42 -9.45
CA THR A 160 8.83 -35.07 -8.86
C THR A 160 8.88 -33.71 -8.20
N VAL A 161 9.92 -33.41 -7.41
CA VAL A 161 10.08 -32.09 -6.79
C VAL A 161 10.22 -30.99 -7.84
N VAL A 162 11.07 -31.18 -8.86
CA VAL A 162 11.27 -30.19 -9.93
C VAL A 162 10.00 -29.97 -10.74
N PHE A 163 9.15 -30.99 -10.89
CA PHE A 163 7.88 -30.86 -11.61
C PHE A 163 6.78 -30.20 -10.78
N VAL A 164 6.61 -30.63 -9.52
CA VAL A 164 5.52 -30.19 -8.64
C VAL A 164 5.77 -28.78 -8.09
N PHE A 165 7.02 -28.46 -7.71
CA PHE A 165 7.35 -27.19 -7.07
C PHE A 165 6.90 -25.97 -7.89
N PRO A 166 7.23 -25.83 -9.18
CA PRO A 166 6.81 -24.67 -9.97
C PRO A 166 5.29 -24.60 -10.12
N CYS A 167 4.62 -25.75 -10.30
CA CYS A 167 3.16 -25.81 -10.42
C CYS A 167 2.48 -25.28 -9.16
N VAL A 168 2.89 -25.75 -7.97
CA VAL A 168 2.31 -25.33 -6.69
C VAL A 168 2.58 -23.85 -6.40
N VAL A 169 3.81 -23.39 -6.67
CA VAL A 169 4.18 -21.98 -6.47
C VAL A 169 3.37 -21.07 -7.39
N VAL A 170 3.23 -21.42 -8.67
CA VAL A 170 2.40 -20.66 -9.62
C VAL A 170 0.93 -20.65 -9.19
N ILE A 171 0.37 -21.79 -8.76
CA ILE A 171 -1.00 -21.84 -8.21
C ILE A 171 -1.16 -20.85 -7.04
N GLY A 172 -0.18 -20.81 -6.12
CA GLY A 172 -0.19 -19.87 -5.00
C GLY A 172 -0.15 -18.40 -5.44
N TYR A 173 0.71 -18.07 -6.40
CA TYR A 173 0.77 -16.72 -6.97
C TYR A 173 -0.52 -16.33 -7.70
N GLU A 174 -1.08 -17.22 -8.51
CA GLU A 174 -2.31 -16.97 -9.26
C GLU A 174 -3.50 -16.77 -8.32
N PHE A 175 -3.60 -17.59 -7.27
CA PHE A 175 -4.62 -17.43 -6.24
C PHE A 175 -4.49 -16.09 -5.51
N THR A 176 -3.29 -15.76 -5.03
CA THR A 176 -3.05 -14.50 -4.31
C THR A 176 -3.29 -13.28 -5.20
N LEU A 177 -2.83 -13.31 -6.45
CA LEU A 177 -3.09 -12.26 -7.43
C LEU A 177 -4.58 -12.14 -7.78
N GLY A 178 -5.30 -13.26 -7.85
CA GLY A 178 -6.77 -13.28 -8.03
C GLY A 178 -7.47 -12.59 -6.86
N VAL A 179 -7.13 -12.92 -5.62
CA VAL A 179 -7.68 -12.27 -4.42
C VAL A 179 -7.40 -10.77 -4.43
N VAL A 180 -6.17 -10.38 -4.74
CA VAL A 180 -5.78 -8.98 -4.90
C VAL A 180 -6.67 -8.33 -5.96
N ARG A 181 -6.76 -8.84 -7.19
CA ARG A 181 -7.58 -8.19 -8.23
C ARG A 181 -9.06 -8.07 -7.86
N VAL A 182 -9.63 -9.08 -7.20
CA VAL A 182 -11.02 -9.02 -6.71
C VAL A 182 -11.20 -7.93 -5.65
N GLN A 183 -10.25 -7.78 -4.73
CA GLN A 183 -10.27 -6.68 -3.76
C GLN A 183 -10.16 -5.30 -4.42
N ASP A 184 -9.26 -5.12 -5.40
CA ASP A 184 -9.13 -3.85 -6.14
C ASP A 184 -10.44 -3.50 -6.85
N PHE A 185 -11.07 -4.52 -7.44
CA PHE A 185 -12.35 -4.37 -8.11
C PHE A 185 -13.44 -3.89 -7.14
N PHE A 186 -13.61 -4.54 -5.99
CA PHE A 186 -14.60 -4.14 -5.00
C PHE A 186 -14.31 -2.76 -4.39
N MET A 187 -13.04 -2.43 -4.17
CA MET A 187 -12.61 -1.11 -3.72
C MET A 187 -13.00 -0.03 -4.73
N ALA A 188 -12.69 -0.24 -6.01
CA ALA A 188 -13.05 0.68 -7.10
C ALA A 188 -14.58 0.81 -7.26
N TYR A 189 -15.31 -0.29 -7.14
CA TYR A 189 -16.78 -0.30 -7.18
C TYR A 189 -17.37 0.52 -6.02
N TYR A 190 -16.88 0.33 -4.79
CA TYR A 190 -17.31 1.07 -3.61
C TYR A 190 -17.07 2.57 -3.78
N LEU A 191 -15.88 2.97 -4.22
CA LEU A 191 -15.53 4.37 -4.45
C LEU A 191 -16.44 5.05 -5.48
N ARG A 192 -16.81 4.35 -6.57
CA ARG A 192 -17.74 4.85 -7.59
C ARG A 192 -19.16 5.00 -7.04
N LYS A 193 -19.63 4.02 -6.25
CA LYS A 193 -21.00 4.00 -5.72
C LYS A 193 -21.27 5.12 -4.71
N PHE A 194 -20.27 5.52 -3.93
CA PHE A 194 -20.41 6.50 -2.84
C PHE A 194 -19.91 7.93 -3.17
N LYS A 195 -19.78 8.31 -4.45
CA LYS A 195 -19.55 9.70 -4.92
C LYS A 195 -18.40 10.46 -4.23
N LYS A 196 -17.26 9.82 -3.94
CA LYS A 196 -15.98 10.53 -3.70
C LYS A 196 -15.29 10.78 -5.05
N THR A 197 -15.88 11.61 -5.90
CA THR A 197 -15.42 11.77 -7.30
C THR A 197 -14.27 12.76 -7.49
N ASP A 198 -13.76 13.43 -6.45
CA ASP A 198 -12.73 14.47 -6.61
C ASP A 198 -11.35 14.15 -6.03
N LEU A 199 -11.10 12.91 -5.59
CA LEU A 199 -9.73 12.47 -5.31
C LEU A 199 -9.43 11.22 -6.10
N ILE A 200 -8.47 11.36 -7.02
CA ILE A 200 -7.84 10.31 -7.83
C ILE A 200 -8.61 10.00 -9.13
N SER A 201 -8.79 11.05 -9.95
CA SER A 201 -8.60 10.91 -11.40
C SER A 201 -7.14 11.20 -11.75
N THR A 202 -6.19 10.54 -11.08
CA THR A 202 -5.03 10.08 -11.83
C THR A 202 -5.47 8.78 -12.47
N LYS A 203 -5.36 8.71 -13.80
CA LYS A 203 -5.35 7.44 -14.51
C LYS A 203 -4.23 6.56 -13.91
N THR A 204 -4.49 5.88 -12.80
CA THR A 204 -3.95 4.54 -12.58
C THR A 204 -4.94 3.59 -13.23
N GLY A 205 -5.21 3.82 -14.52
CA GLY A 205 -5.50 2.68 -15.36
C GLY A 205 -4.26 1.83 -15.21
N THR A 206 -4.38 0.75 -14.46
CA THR A 206 -3.39 -0.33 -14.41
C THR A 206 -3.37 -0.93 -15.80
N ALA A 207 -2.87 -0.19 -16.79
CA ALA A 207 -2.26 -0.76 -17.96
C ALA A 207 -1.27 -1.76 -17.38
N ALA A 208 -1.53 -3.05 -17.63
CA ALA A 208 -0.70 -4.10 -17.08
C ALA A 208 0.75 -3.71 -17.35
N VAL A 209 1.53 -3.57 -16.28
CA VAL A 209 2.99 -3.51 -16.36
C VAL A 209 3.37 -4.65 -17.31
N MET A 210 4.15 -4.36 -18.34
CA MET A 210 4.41 -5.31 -19.43
C MET A 210 4.85 -6.69 -18.94
N GLU A 211 5.52 -6.74 -17.78
CA GLU A 211 5.85 -7.95 -17.01
C GLU A 211 4.64 -8.87 -16.75
N GLY A 212 3.48 -8.32 -16.39
CA GLY A 212 2.27 -9.09 -16.11
C GLY A 212 1.71 -9.79 -17.35
N LYS A 213 1.79 -9.16 -18.52
CA LYS A 213 1.36 -9.77 -19.79
C LYS A 213 2.33 -10.86 -20.23
N LEU A 214 3.64 -10.62 -20.11
CA LEU A 214 4.63 -11.65 -20.42
C LEU A 214 4.48 -12.86 -19.50
N LYS A 215 4.25 -12.62 -18.21
CA LYS A 215 3.98 -13.66 -17.22
C LYS A 215 2.81 -14.56 -17.65
N GLU A 216 1.66 -13.97 -17.99
CA GLU A 216 0.48 -14.72 -18.44
C GLU A 216 0.79 -15.58 -19.67
N LYS A 217 1.61 -15.08 -20.61
CA LYS A 217 2.05 -15.87 -21.78
C LYS A 217 3.00 -17.01 -21.43
N LEU A 218 3.96 -16.79 -20.53
CA LEU A 218 4.83 -17.87 -20.07
C LEU A 218 4.05 -18.97 -19.35
N GLU A 219 3.05 -18.61 -18.54
CA GLU A 219 2.16 -19.58 -17.90
C GLU A 219 1.34 -20.37 -18.92
N SER A 220 0.77 -19.68 -19.91
CA SER A 220 -0.03 -20.29 -20.96
C SER A 220 0.78 -21.25 -21.86
N VAL A 221 1.98 -20.82 -22.29
CA VAL A 221 2.92 -21.69 -23.03
C VAL A 221 3.35 -22.87 -22.15
N GLY A 222 3.64 -22.61 -20.88
CA GLY A 222 3.98 -23.63 -19.90
C GLY A 222 2.89 -24.70 -19.76
N LEU A 223 1.64 -24.28 -19.61
CA LEU A 223 0.46 -25.12 -19.50
C LEU A 223 0.20 -25.95 -20.76
N ALA A 224 0.28 -25.33 -21.93
CA ALA A 224 0.10 -26.02 -23.21
C ALA A 224 1.16 -27.12 -23.38
N ALA A 225 2.43 -26.80 -23.09
CA ALA A 225 3.53 -27.75 -23.18
C ALA A 225 3.38 -28.90 -22.15
N LEU A 226 2.93 -28.60 -20.93
CA LEU A 226 2.64 -29.61 -19.91
C LEU A 226 1.48 -30.53 -20.29
N CYS A 227 0.47 -30.04 -21.01
CA CYS A 227 -0.60 -30.89 -21.54
C CYS A 227 -0.04 -31.95 -22.50
N LEU A 228 0.86 -31.56 -23.41
CA LEU A 228 1.53 -32.49 -24.33
C LEU A 228 2.50 -33.44 -23.61
N ALA A 229 3.16 -32.97 -22.54
CA ALA A 229 4.10 -33.77 -21.76
C ALA A 229 3.46 -35.04 -21.17
N GLN A 230 2.15 -35.03 -20.91
CA GLN A 230 1.40 -36.16 -20.39
C GLN A 230 1.33 -37.36 -21.36
N ALA A 231 1.69 -37.17 -22.62
CA ALA A 231 1.83 -38.28 -23.57
C ALA A 231 3.04 -39.18 -23.25
N HIS A 232 4.01 -38.69 -22.47
CA HIS A 232 5.23 -39.41 -22.13
C HIS A 232 5.13 -40.03 -20.73
N PRO A 233 5.61 -41.27 -20.50
CA PRO A 233 5.54 -41.94 -19.19
C PRO A 233 6.29 -41.20 -18.08
N VAL A 234 7.33 -40.44 -18.45
CA VAL A 234 8.04 -39.52 -17.56
C VAL A 234 7.86 -38.11 -18.13
N ALA A 235 6.85 -37.38 -17.65
CA ALA A 235 6.46 -36.10 -18.23
C ALA A 235 7.62 -35.10 -18.33
N ILE A 236 8.42 -34.94 -17.27
CA ILE A 236 9.55 -34.00 -17.25
C ILE A 236 10.69 -34.34 -18.23
N ALA A 237 10.85 -35.63 -18.60
CA ALA A 237 11.91 -36.06 -19.52
C ALA A 237 11.58 -35.73 -20.99
N SER A 238 10.32 -35.42 -21.28
CA SER A 238 9.91 -34.96 -22.61
C SER A 238 10.38 -33.53 -22.88
N LEU A 239 10.59 -33.21 -24.17
CA LEU A 239 10.92 -31.85 -24.58
C LEU A 239 9.83 -30.85 -24.18
N SER A 240 8.55 -31.23 -24.31
CA SER A 240 7.43 -30.38 -23.92
C SER A 240 7.31 -30.23 -22.40
N GLY A 241 7.60 -31.27 -21.61
CA GLY A 241 7.59 -31.18 -20.15
C GLY A 241 8.71 -30.31 -19.59
N SER A 242 9.93 -30.47 -20.11
CA SER A 242 11.07 -29.63 -19.72
C SER A 242 10.86 -28.17 -20.12
N LEU A 243 10.35 -27.90 -21.33
CA LEU A 243 9.95 -26.57 -21.76
C LEU A 243 8.85 -25.99 -20.85
N GLY A 244 7.82 -26.78 -20.54
CA GLY A 244 6.70 -26.36 -19.70
C GLY A 244 7.15 -25.92 -18.30
N ILE A 245 7.97 -26.74 -17.65
CA ILE A 245 8.55 -26.43 -16.34
C ILE A 245 9.48 -25.21 -16.41
N CYS A 246 10.29 -25.08 -17.44
CA CYS A 246 11.13 -23.90 -17.64
C CYS A 246 10.29 -22.61 -17.73
N CYS A 247 9.24 -22.61 -18.55
CA CYS A 247 8.34 -21.46 -18.68
C CYS A 247 7.66 -21.09 -17.35
N LEU A 248 7.20 -22.08 -16.57
CA LEU A 248 6.63 -21.82 -15.23
C LEU A 248 7.67 -21.28 -14.24
N LEU A 249 8.91 -21.77 -14.28
CA LEU A 249 9.98 -21.25 -13.42
C LEU A 249 10.27 -19.77 -13.72
N LEU A 250 10.30 -19.38 -15.00
CA LEU A 250 10.46 -17.98 -15.39
C LEU A 250 9.25 -17.13 -14.99
N SER A 251 8.03 -17.67 -15.09
CA SER A 251 6.82 -16.93 -14.73
C SER A 251 6.75 -16.60 -13.23
N ILE A 252 7.33 -17.43 -12.35
CA ILE A 252 7.35 -17.18 -10.89
C ILE A 252 8.01 -15.85 -10.55
N ARG A 253 9.15 -15.51 -11.18
CA ARG A 253 9.86 -14.25 -10.89
C ARG A 253 9.04 -13.04 -11.31
N LEU A 254 8.35 -13.13 -12.45
CA LEU A 254 7.45 -12.09 -12.95
C LEU A 254 6.16 -11.99 -12.12
N ALA A 255 5.64 -13.13 -11.63
CA ALA A 255 4.49 -13.18 -10.75
C ALA A 255 4.78 -12.47 -9.42
N HIS A 256 5.95 -12.70 -8.85
CA HIS A 256 6.41 -12.00 -7.66
C HIS A 256 6.54 -10.49 -7.91
N SER A 257 7.19 -10.08 -9.01
CA SER A 257 7.31 -8.67 -9.38
C SER A 257 5.94 -7.98 -9.51
N SER A 258 5.01 -8.64 -10.21
CA SER A 258 3.64 -8.16 -10.40
C SER A 258 2.88 -8.01 -9.09
N LEU A 259 3.02 -8.99 -8.18
CA LEU A 259 2.37 -8.95 -6.86
C LEU A 259 2.93 -7.81 -6.01
N VAL A 260 4.26 -7.69 -5.92
CA VAL A 260 4.93 -6.62 -5.17
C VAL A 260 4.52 -5.24 -5.70
N SER A 261 4.50 -5.06 -7.02
CA SER A 261 4.06 -3.81 -7.64
C SER A 261 2.61 -3.46 -7.26
N LYS A 262 1.69 -4.43 -7.31
CA LYS A 262 0.28 -4.24 -6.92
C LYS A 262 0.11 -3.96 -5.42
N LEU A 263 0.85 -4.64 -4.56
CA LEU A 263 0.81 -4.41 -3.11
C LEU A 263 1.40 -3.04 -2.73
N ASN A 264 2.52 -2.66 -3.36
CA ASN A 264 3.13 -1.34 -3.14
C ASN A 264 2.22 -0.20 -3.61
N ALA A 265 1.47 -0.38 -4.70
CA ALA A 265 0.45 0.58 -5.13
C ALA A 265 -0.67 0.78 -4.09
N ARG A 266 -0.93 -0.23 -3.23
CA ARG A 266 -1.92 -0.17 -2.15
C ARG A 266 -1.37 0.34 -0.82
N ALA A 267 -0.07 0.29 -0.59
CA ALA A 267 0.55 0.71 0.67
C ALA A 267 0.12 2.12 1.14
N PRO A 268 -0.04 3.13 0.26
CA PRO A 268 -0.57 4.44 0.67
C PRO A 268 -2.04 4.39 1.11
N GLN A 269 -2.86 3.58 0.44
CA GLN A 269 -4.30 3.47 0.69
C GLN A 269 -4.57 2.69 1.99
N ILE A 270 -3.89 1.56 2.20
CA ILE A 270 -4.02 0.76 3.43
C ILE A 270 -3.55 1.57 4.64
N ARG A 271 -2.46 2.33 4.52
CA ARG A 271 -1.99 3.20 5.61
C ARG A 271 -3.02 4.27 5.96
N SER A 272 -3.71 4.86 4.97
CA SER A 272 -4.81 5.79 5.24
C SER A 272 -6.07 5.15 5.82
N GLN A 273 -6.35 3.87 5.52
CA GLN A 273 -7.51 3.14 6.04
C GLN A 273 -7.26 2.57 7.44
N ALA A 274 -6.06 2.06 7.73
CA ALA A 274 -5.66 1.58 9.05
C ALA A 274 -5.68 2.72 10.09
N HIS A 275 -5.21 3.91 9.70
CA HIS A 275 -5.32 5.09 10.55
C HIS A 275 -6.77 5.56 10.77
N ALA A 276 -7.71 5.25 9.86
CA ALA A 276 -9.11 5.55 10.05
C ALA A 276 -9.84 4.50 10.92
N SER A 277 -9.44 3.22 10.86
CA SER A 277 -10.00 2.17 11.72
C SER A 277 -9.50 2.25 13.15
N ASP A 278 -8.23 2.61 13.36
CA ASP A 278 -7.68 2.85 14.71
C ASP A 278 -8.45 4.00 15.41
N ASP A 279 -8.79 5.06 14.66
CA ASP A 279 -9.61 6.18 15.16
C ASP A 279 -11.08 5.75 15.45
N GLU A 280 -11.63 4.72 14.76
CA GLU A 280 -13.00 4.21 15.01
C GLU A 280 -13.08 3.23 16.18
N ASP A 281 -12.05 2.40 16.40
CA ASP A 281 -12.03 1.45 17.51
C ASP A 281 -11.67 2.13 18.85
N GLU A 282 -10.84 3.18 18.85
CA GLU A 282 -10.67 4.05 20.03
C GLU A 282 -11.98 4.79 20.40
N MET A 283 -12.80 5.17 19.40
CA MET A 283 -14.11 5.81 19.64
C MET A 283 -15.17 4.84 20.20
N LYS A 284 -15.02 3.53 19.96
CA LYS A 284 -15.85 2.51 20.63
C LYS A 284 -15.41 2.29 22.08
N ASP A 285 -14.11 2.25 22.33
CA ASP A 285 -13.58 2.10 23.69
C ASP A 285 -13.84 3.34 24.56
N GLU A 286 -13.78 4.56 24.01
CA GLU A 286 -14.22 5.76 24.72
C GLU A 286 -15.74 5.79 24.97
N ASN A 287 -16.57 5.33 24.03
CA ASN A 287 -18.02 5.22 24.26
C ASN A 287 -18.38 4.14 25.30
N ILE A 288 -17.61 3.06 25.37
CA ILE A 288 -17.77 2.02 26.41
C ILE A 288 -17.33 2.59 27.76
N ARG A 289 -16.20 3.32 27.80
CA ARG A 289 -15.69 3.97 29.03
C ARG A 289 -16.64 5.06 29.52
N CYS A 290 -17.22 5.85 28.62
CA CYS A 290 -18.17 6.93 28.95
C CYS A 290 -19.53 6.38 29.41
N LYS A 291 -19.96 5.20 28.92
CA LYS A 291 -21.14 4.49 29.47
C LYS A 291 -20.91 3.98 30.89
N THR A 292 -19.73 3.40 31.19
CA THR A 292 -19.40 2.96 32.56
C THR A 292 -19.26 4.12 33.55
N SER A 293 -18.88 5.32 33.10
CA SER A 293 -18.80 6.52 33.93
C SER A 293 -20.17 7.08 34.33
N ASN A 294 -21.17 6.96 33.44
CA ASN A 294 -22.53 7.45 33.70
C ASN A 294 -23.34 6.52 34.62
N ASP A 295 -23.01 5.23 34.67
CA ASP A 295 -23.68 4.27 35.57
C ASP A 295 -23.13 4.30 37.02
N PHE A 296 -21.97 4.93 37.26
CA PHE A 296 -21.38 5.03 38.60
C PHE A 296 -21.69 6.35 39.35
N ALA A 297 -22.33 7.32 38.70
CA ALA A 297 -22.69 8.61 39.31
C ALA A 297 -24.04 8.61 40.06
N SER A 298 -24.71 7.47 40.19
CA SER A 298 -26.02 7.36 40.86
C SER A 298 -26.08 6.29 41.96
N ARG A 299 -25.04 6.16 42.78
CA ARG A 299 -25.15 5.44 44.06
C ARG A 299 -24.08 5.91 45.05
N GLY A 300 -24.41 6.96 45.80
CA GLY A 300 -23.67 7.30 47.00
C GLY A 300 -23.99 6.30 48.10
N THR A 301 -22.98 5.61 48.64
CA THR A 301 -22.93 5.27 50.07
C THR A 301 -21.49 5.02 50.48
N GLN A 302 -21.13 5.59 51.64
CA GLN A 302 -19.88 5.41 52.37
C GLN A 302 -19.52 3.93 52.57
N THR A 303 -18.23 3.60 52.59
CA THR A 303 -17.60 2.82 53.66
C THR A 303 -16.07 2.77 53.49
N ASN A 304 -15.39 2.90 54.64
CA ASN A 304 -13.95 2.71 54.82
C ASN A 304 -13.58 1.24 54.59
N PHE A 305 -12.43 0.96 53.96
CA PHE A 305 -11.57 -0.15 54.41
C PHE A 305 -10.13 0.00 53.93
N SER A 306 -9.22 -0.10 54.90
CA SER A 306 -7.77 -0.10 54.79
C SER A 306 -7.24 -1.52 54.49
N SER A 307 -5.97 -1.59 54.09
CA SER A 307 -5.01 -2.71 54.24
C SER A 307 -5.06 -3.91 53.27
N HIS A 308 -3.97 -4.06 52.51
CA HIS A 308 -3.07 -5.24 52.38
C HIS A 308 -2.01 -4.88 51.29
N LEU A 309 -0.74 -4.56 51.60
CA LEU A 309 0.41 -5.47 51.82
C LEU A 309 0.45 -6.63 50.79
N SER A 310 1.55 -7.01 50.14
CA SER A 310 2.88 -6.50 49.80
C SER A 310 3.54 -7.59 48.93
N ASP A 311 4.67 -7.25 48.28
CA ASP A 311 5.74 -8.16 47.82
C ASP A 311 5.51 -9.10 46.62
N ASN A 312 6.19 -8.79 45.51
CA ASN A 312 7.38 -9.54 45.13
C ASN A 312 8.15 -8.84 44.00
N SER A 313 9.31 -8.30 44.36
CA SER A 313 10.44 -8.03 43.48
C SER A 313 11.27 -9.29 43.32
N GLU A 314 11.67 -9.66 42.09
CA GLU A 314 13.09 -9.71 41.68
C GLU A 314 13.30 -10.39 40.31
N SER A 315 14.32 -9.87 39.62
CA SER A 315 15.09 -10.43 38.51
C SER A 315 14.56 -10.27 37.07
N LEU A 316 15.01 -9.20 36.39
CA LEU A 316 16.12 -9.29 35.43
C LEU A 316 16.51 -7.87 34.97
N GLN A 317 17.51 -7.32 35.65
CA GLN A 317 18.28 -6.15 35.26
C GLN A 317 19.38 -6.57 34.27
N ASN A 318 19.82 -5.63 33.42
CA ASN A 318 21.04 -5.65 32.57
C ASN A 318 20.85 -6.06 31.10
N VAL A 319 20.46 -5.11 30.23
CA VAL A 319 21.18 -4.76 28.97
C VAL A 319 20.72 -3.35 28.53
N HIS A 320 21.22 -2.28 29.15
CA HIS A 320 21.12 -0.91 28.57
C HIS A 320 22.15 0.05 29.18
N ASP A 321 23.43 -0.30 29.09
CA ASP A 321 24.55 0.59 29.40
C ASP A 321 25.61 0.48 28.31
N HIS A 322 25.38 1.09 27.14
CA HIS A 322 26.46 1.39 26.20
C HIS A 322 26.10 2.42 25.11
N GLU A 323 25.53 3.58 25.45
CA GLU A 323 25.42 4.69 24.47
C GLU A 323 25.21 6.09 25.09
N LYS A 324 25.87 6.38 26.22
CA LYS A 324 25.73 7.66 26.94
C LYS A 324 27.05 8.38 27.26
N ARG A 325 28.11 8.14 26.48
CA ARG A 325 29.48 8.59 26.83
C ARG A 325 30.19 9.56 25.89
N GLU A 326 29.55 10.13 24.87
CA GLU A 326 30.26 11.01 23.90
C GLU A 326 29.60 12.37 23.58
N SER A 327 28.73 12.91 24.45
CA SER A 327 28.18 14.27 24.25
C SER A 327 28.48 15.27 25.37
N HIS A 328 29.33 14.90 26.34
CA HIS A 328 29.67 15.73 27.49
C HIS A 328 30.98 16.54 27.37
N GLU A 329 31.66 16.54 26.21
CA GLU A 329 32.86 17.37 25.97
C GLU A 329 32.74 18.22 24.70
N MET A 330 31.78 19.16 24.64
CA MET A 330 31.84 20.23 23.63
C MET A 330 31.01 21.49 23.97
N PHE A 331 30.94 21.87 25.25
CA PHE A 331 30.20 23.07 25.68
C PHE A 331 30.97 24.01 26.62
N SER A 332 32.30 23.97 26.61
CA SER A 332 33.16 24.80 27.48
C SER A 332 33.85 25.99 26.77
N LEU A 333 33.52 26.34 25.53
CA LEU A 333 34.19 27.43 24.82
C LEU A 333 33.22 28.36 24.07
N LEU A 334 32.56 29.28 24.78
CA LEU A 334 32.12 30.56 24.22
C LEU A 334 32.25 31.69 25.26
N PRO A 335 32.69 32.90 24.85
CA PRO A 335 33.19 33.92 25.75
C PRO A 335 32.09 34.69 26.50
N ARG A 336 32.39 34.97 27.77
CA ARG A 336 31.69 35.88 28.67
C ARG A 336 31.68 37.30 28.08
N CYS A 337 30.51 37.79 27.65
CA CYS A 337 30.34 39.19 27.27
C CYS A 337 29.36 39.93 28.20
N LYS A 338 29.66 41.21 28.35
CA LYS A 338 29.40 42.10 29.49
C LYS A 338 27.93 42.54 29.62
N SER A 339 27.57 42.82 30.87
CA SER A 339 26.47 43.67 31.34
C SER A 339 26.06 44.76 30.34
N LEU A 340 24.82 44.70 29.87
CA LEU A 340 24.04 45.84 29.42
C LEU A 340 22.77 45.86 30.28
N ASN A 341 22.66 46.91 31.10
CA ASN A 341 21.40 47.30 31.73
C ASN A 341 20.44 47.71 30.62
N ASP A 342 19.46 46.86 30.33
CA ASP A 342 18.26 47.31 29.63
C ASP A 342 17.02 46.85 30.39
N THR A 343 16.15 47.81 30.63
CA THR A 343 15.12 47.75 31.66
C THR A 343 13.85 47.17 31.03
N SER A 344 13.82 45.85 30.87
CA SER A 344 12.58 45.11 30.66
C SER A 344 12.79 43.66 31.09
N LEU A 345 12.55 43.39 32.37
CA LEU A 345 12.24 42.03 32.81
C LEU A 345 11.00 41.58 32.03
N GLN A 346 11.21 40.91 30.89
CA GLN A 346 10.15 40.22 30.16
C GLN A 346 9.48 39.27 31.15
N LEU A 347 8.26 39.60 31.55
CA LEU A 347 7.40 38.74 32.34
C LEU A 347 7.22 37.44 31.55
N ILE A 348 8.02 36.42 31.88
CA ILE A 348 7.88 35.07 31.36
C ILE A 348 6.48 34.60 31.75
N ALA A 349 5.65 34.28 30.75
CA ALA A 349 4.29 33.80 30.98
C ALA A 349 4.30 32.53 31.83
N GLU A 350 3.29 32.29 32.66
CA GLU A 350 3.20 31.02 33.37
C GLU A 350 2.88 29.88 32.41
N ARG A 351 2.02 30.13 31.42
CA ARG A 351 1.54 29.14 30.45
C ARG A 351 1.58 29.69 29.02
N VAL A 352 2.05 28.86 28.09
CA VAL A 352 2.15 29.15 26.66
C VAL A 352 1.34 28.12 25.90
N TYR A 353 0.37 28.57 25.10
CA TYR A 353 -0.54 27.71 24.37
C TYR A 353 -0.26 27.73 22.87
N THR A 354 -0.46 26.61 22.20
CA THR A 354 -0.59 26.56 20.74
C THR A 354 -1.48 25.39 20.34
N VAL A 355 -2.13 25.49 19.18
CA VAL A 355 -2.95 24.42 18.60
C VAL A 355 -2.58 24.20 17.14
N GLY A 356 -2.38 22.95 16.76
CA GLY A 356 -1.92 22.61 15.43
C GLY A 356 -2.17 21.18 14.99
N CYS A 357 -1.77 20.91 13.75
CA CYS A 357 -1.79 19.56 13.18
C CYS A 357 -0.56 18.75 13.62
N PHE A 358 0.64 19.35 13.55
CA PHE A 358 1.92 18.69 13.87
C PHE A 358 2.20 17.40 13.06
N ASP A 359 1.67 17.31 11.84
CA ASP A 359 1.89 16.21 10.90
C ASP A 359 3.31 16.20 10.34
N LEU A 360 3.88 15.01 10.11
CA LEU A 360 5.28 14.80 9.72
C LEU A 360 6.21 15.63 10.60
N PHE A 361 6.22 15.30 11.90
CA PHE A 361 6.86 16.14 12.91
C PHE A 361 8.32 16.46 12.55
N HIS A 362 8.64 17.73 12.31
CA HIS A 362 9.88 18.16 11.68
C HIS A 362 10.54 19.35 12.40
N TYR A 363 11.75 19.72 11.96
CA TYR A 363 12.55 20.78 12.60
C TYR A 363 11.80 22.10 12.80
N GLY A 364 10.95 22.52 11.85
CA GLY A 364 10.10 23.71 12.03
C GLY A 364 9.16 23.64 13.25
N HIS A 365 8.56 22.48 13.56
CA HIS A 365 7.74 22.30 14.77
C HIS A 365 8.60 22.34 16.03
N VAL A 366 9.78 21.69 16.00
CA VAL A 366 10.74 21.71 17.11
C VAL A 366 11.18 23.14 17.41
N GLN A 367 11.50 23.93 16.39
CA GLN A 367 11.92 25.31 16.54
C GLN A 367 10.81 26.19 17.14
N LEU A 368 9.57 26.02 16.66
CA LEU A 368 8.40 26.71 17.24
C LEU A 368 8.25 26.39 18.73
N LEU A 369 8.26 25.11 19.11
CA LEU A 369 8.09 24.68 20.51
C LEU A 369 9.27 25.11 21.40
N LYS A 370 10.50 25.13 20.87
CA LYS A 370 11.69 25.66 21.57
C LYS A 370 11.59 27.17 21.78
N GLN A 371 11.11 27.93 20.80
CA GLN A 371 10.89 29.37 20.95
C GLN A 371 9.76 29.65 21.95
N MET A 372 8.69 28.86 21.94
CA MET A 372 7.61 28.98 22.91
C MET A 372 8.11 28.89 24.36
N ARG A 373 9.09 28.02 24.64
CA ARG A 373 9.74 27.91 25.97
C ARG A 373 10.41 29.20 26.45
N THR A 374 10.84 30.10 25.57
CA THR A 374 11.44 31.37 25.99
C THR A 374 10.39 32.38 26.43
N PHE A 375 9.11 32.16 26.11
CA PHE A 375 8.01 33.05 26.45
C PHE A 375 7.23 32.61 27.69
N GLY A 376 7.41 31.39 28.19
CA GLY A 376 6.74 30.96 29.40
C GLY A 376 7.26 29.68 30.04
N LYS A 377 6.81 29.44 31.27
CA LYS A 377 7.28 28.32 32.11
C LYS A 377 6.74 26.97 31.63
N LYS A 378 5.45 26.91 31.31
CA LYS A 378 4.78 25.70 30.81
C LYS A 378 4.34 25.85 29.35
N VAL A 379 4.64 24.88 28.52
CA VAL A 379 4.19 24.78 27.12
C VAL A 379 3.08 23.74 27.01
N ILE A 380 1.90 24.19 26.59
CA ILE A 380 0.68 23.40 26.49
C ILE A 380 0.26 23.37 25.02
N VAL A 381 0.09 22.18 24.45
CA VAL A 381 -0.12 22.02 23.01
C VAL A 381 -1.38 21.21 22.70
N GLY A 382 -2.28 21.80 21.93
CA GLY A 382 -3.43 21.11 21.35
C GLY A 382 -3.08 20.48 20.01
N VAL A 383 -3.36 19.19 19.85
CA VAL A 383 -3.19 18.45 18.59
C VAL A 383 -4.58 18.08 18.07
N HIS A 384 -4.94 18.55 16.88
CA HIS A 384 -6.19 18.13 16.25
C HIS A 384 -6.17 16.64 15.90
N ASP A 385 -7.29 15.95 16.09
CA ASP A 385 -7.44 14.57 15.59
C ASP A 385 -7.43 14.52 14.05
N SER A 386 -7.21 13.31 13.51
CA SER A 386 -7.12 13.10 12.06
C SER A 386 -8.41 13.55 11.36
N ARG A 387 -9.58 13.28 11.98
CA ARG A 387 -10.89 13.65 11.46
C ARG A 387 -11.07 15.16 11.32
N SER A 388 -10.69 15.93 12.33
CA SER A 388 -10.79 17.39 12.30
C SER A 388 -9.85 18.00 11.28
N ILE A 389 -8.64 17.47 11.15
CA ILE A 389 -7.72 17.91 10.10
C ILE A 389 -8.26 17.60 8.71
N TYR A 390 -8.88 16.44 8.52
CA TYR A 390 -9.54 16.11 7.26
C TYR A 390 -10.67 17.10 6.94
N GLN A 391 -11.52 17.43 7.92
CA GLN A 391 -12.60 18.41 7.74
C GLN A 391 -12.05 19.81 7.43
N LEU A 392 -10.98 20.25 8.10
CA LEU A 392 -10.37 21.58 7.92
C LEU A 392 -9.59 21.74 6.62
N LYS A 393 -8.80 20.72 6.24
CA LYS A 393 -7.80 20.83 5.16
C LYS A 393 -8.09 19.94 3.95
N GLN A 394 -9.14 19.12 4.00
CA GLN A 394 -9.46 18.10 3.00
C GLN A 394 -8.27 17.17 2.72
N LYS A 395 -7.42 16.96 3.74
CA LYS A 395 -6.19 16.17 3.68
C LYS A 395 -6.07 15.35 4.95
N VAL A 396 -5.84 14.06 4.80
CA VAL A 396 -5.51 13.18 5.93
C VAL A 396 -4.06 13.46 6.33
N PRO A 397 -3.75 13.60 7.64
CA PRO A 397 -2.38 13.57 8.14
C PRO A 397 -1.67 12.27 7.75
N VAL A 398 -0.35 12.31 7.61
CA VAL A 398 0.47 11.10 7.39
C VAL A 398 0.68 10.37 8.71
N ASP A 399 0.95 11.12 9.79
CA ASP A 399 1.13 10.57 11.13
C ASP A 399 -0.22 10.47 11.87
N SER A 400 -0.47 9.35 12.56
CA SER A 400 -1.66 9.17 13.39
C SER A 400 -1.75 10.21 14.52
N THR A 401 -2.95 10.48 15.03
CA THR A 401 -3.15 11.42 16.15
C THR A 401 -2.24 11.09 17.34
N VAL A 402 -2.18 9.83 17.74
CA VAL A 402 -1.31 9.34 18.83
C VAL A 402 0.17 9.60 18.54
N THR A 403 0.62 9.34 17.31
CA THR A 403 2.02 9.58 16.92
C THR A 403 2.36 11.07 16.97
N ARG A 404 1.48 11.93 16.46
CA ARG A 404 1.66 13.39 16.49
C ARG A 404 1.70 13.90 17.93
N MET A 405 0.79 13.43 18.79
CA MET A 405 0.79 13.78 20.22
C MET A 405 2.07 13.31 20.93
N ARG A 406 2.54 12.08 20.65
CA ARG A 406 3.78 11.55 21.23
C ARG A 406 5.00 12.37 20.83
N ASN A 407 5.10 12.77 19.55
CA ASN A 407 6.20 13.57 19.04
C ASN A 407 6.20 14.98 19.65
N VAL A 408 5.03 15.61 19.78
CA VAL A 408 4.86 16.92 20.42
C VAL A 408 5.20 16.85 21.91
N LYS A 409 4.79 15.79 22.62
CA LYS A 409 4.99 15.61 24.06
C LYS A 409 6.47 15.63 24.48
N GLN A 410 7.40 15.33 23.58
CA GLN A 410 8.84 15.44 23.85
C GLN A 410 9.31 16.88 24.09
N TYR A 411 8.55 17.87 23.61
CA TYR A 411 8.91 19.30 23.67
C TYR A 411 7.89 20.15 24.45
N ALA A 412 6.76 19.56 24.85
CA ALA A 412 5.66 20.22 25.56
C ALA A 412 5.42 19.58 26.94
N ASP A 413 5.03 20.38 27.93
CA ASP A 413 4.72 19.87 29.27
C ASP A 413 3.38 19.14 29.28
N GLU A 414 2.39 19.66 28.55
CA GLU A 414 1.03 19.13 28.50
C GLU A 414 0.57 19.10 27.03
N VAL A 415 -0.10 18.00 26.65
CA VAL A 415 -0.60 17.80 25.29
C VAL A 415 -2.03 17.29 25.40
N PHE A 416 -2.94 17.88 24.63
CA PHE A 416 -4.35 17.50 24.60
C PHE A 416 -4.84 17.31 23.17
N CYS A 417 -5.88 16.48 23.01
CA CYS A 417 -6.50 16.23 21.72
C CYS A 417 -7.62 17.26 21.48
N VAL A 418 -7.71 17.78 20.26
CA VAL A 418 -8.81 18.65 19.81
C VAL A 418 -9.68 17.87 18.84
N ALA A 419 -10.83 17.42 19.33
CA ALA A 419 -11.87 16.75 18.54
C ALA A 419 -12.87 17.79 18.03
N GLY A 420 -12.59 18.37 16.87
CA GLY A 420 -13.42 19.34 16.17
C GLY A 420 -12.63 20.30 15.29
N THR A 421 -13.31 20.95 14.35
CA THR A 421 -12.74 22.01 13.50
C THR A 421 -12.46 23.30 14.29
N ASP A 422 -13.20 23.53 15.38
CA ASP A 422 -13.04 24.68 16.27
C ASP A 422 -12.35 24.27 17.59
N PRO A 423 -11.15 24.77 17.89
CA PRO A 423 -10.46 24.49 19.15
C PRO A 423 -10.98 25.30 20.34
N SER A 424 -11.91 26.24 20.14
CA SER A 424 -12.40 27.15 21.18
C SER A 424 -12.93 26.45 22.44
N PRO A 425 -13.79 25.40 22.36
CA PRO A 425 -14.31 24.73 23.56
C PRO A 425 -13.22 24.06 24.39
N PHE A 426 -12.22 23.49 23.72
CA PHE A 426 -11.10 22.81 24.35
C PHE A 426 -10.18 23.81 25.06
N LEU A 427 -9.87 24.92 24.40
CA LEU A 427 -9.07 26.00 24.98
C LEU A 427 -9.77 26.62 26.20
N ASP A 428 -11.08 26.85 26.13
CA ASP A 428 -11.84 27.41 27.26
C ASP A 428 -11.89 26.46 28.46
N SER A 429 -11.92 25.15 28.22
CA SER A 429 -11.93 24.11 29.27
C SER A 429 -10.57 23.93 29.98
N ILE A 430 -9.47 24.09 29.24
CA ILE A 430 -8.11 23.91 29.76
C ILE A 430 -7.59 25.20 30.41
N PHE A 431 -8.12 26.35 29.99
CA PHE A 431 -7.73 27.63 30.56
C PHE A 431 -8.27 27.77 31.99
N ASP A 432 -7.34 27.84 32.95
CA ASP A 432 -7.67 27.99 34.37
C ASP A 432 -8.16 29.43 34.68
N LYS A 433 -9.49 29.62 34.61
CA LYS A 433 -10.16 30.90 34.91
C LYS A 433 -10.04 31.32 36.37
N SER A 434 -9.71 30.40 37.29
CA SER A 434 -9.64 30.68 38.74
C SER A 434 -8.36 31.43 39.12
N ASN A 435 -7.34 31.38 38.26
CA ASN A 435 -6.01 31.90 38.52
C ASN A 435 -5.83 33.28 37.85
N HIS A 436 -6.55 34.29 38.35
CA HIS A 436 -6.52 35.67 37.84
C HIS A 436 -5.13 36.35 37.81
N LYS A 437 -4.08 35.70 38.33
CA LYS A 437 -2.67 36.16 38.30
C LYS A 437 -1.78 35.40 37.33
N SER A 438 -2.28 34.36 36.65
CA SER A 438 -1.49 33.54 35.73
C SER A 438 -1.37 34.22 34.37
N SER A 439 -0.18 34.68 34.01
CA SER A 439 0.08 35.23 32.68
C SER A 439 0.05 34.11 31.65
N ALA A 440 -0.84 34.23 30.66
CA ALA A 440 -0.97 33.29 29.56
C ALA A 440 -0.69 33.97 28.22
N ILE A 441 -0.04 33.24 27.31
CA ILE A 441 0.23 33.70 25.95
C ILE A 441 -0.08 32.59 24.94
N TYR A 442 -0.77 32.93 23.85
CA TYR A 442 -0.98 32.04 22.72
C TYR A 442 0.06 32.33 21.65
N ILE A 443 0.79 31.31 21.21
CA ILE A 443 1.84 31.44 20.22
C ILE A 443 1.52 30.59 18.98
N ARG A 444 1.68 31.18 17.80
CA ARG A 444 1.51 30.49 16.51
C ARG A 444 2.56 30.98 15.50
N GLY A 445 2.79 30.19 14.46
CA GLY A 445 3.46 30.70 13.25
C GLY A 445 2.65 31.83 12.61
N ASP A 446 3.34 32.73 11.92
CA ASP A 446 2.77 33.81 11.10
C ASP A 446 2.20 33.33 9.74
N ASP A 447 2.25 32.02 9.48
CA ASP A 447 1.77 31.36 8.26
C ASP A 447 0.24 31.40 8.10
N MET A 448 -0.49 31.48 9.21
CA MET A 448 -1.96 31.53 9.21
C MET A 448 -2.48 32.45 10.32
N PRO A 449 -2.50 33.77 10.07
CA PRO A 449 -2.92 34.75 11.09
C PRO A 449 -4.42 34.72 11.39
N GLN A 450 -5.26 34.18 10.49
CA GLN A 450 -6.68 33.98 10.72
C GLN A 450 -6.96 32.51 11.06
N PHE A 451 -7.38 32.23 12.29
CA PHE A 451 -7.74 30.89 12.76
C PHE A 451 -9.04 30.91 13.58
N PRO A 452 -9.81 29.80 13.62
CA PRO A 452 -11.17 29.78 14.20
C PRO A 452 -11.27 30.30 15.64
N ALA A 453 -10.32 29.94 16.51
CA ALA A 453 -10.33 30.35 17.92
C ALA A 453 -9.64 31.72 18.20
N ARG A 454 -9.39 32.54 17.18
CA ARG A 454 -8.61 33.78 17.36
C ARG A 454 -9.27 34.78 18.31
N SER A 455 -10.57 35.03 18.13
CA SER A 455 -11.34 35.97 18.96
C SER A 455 -11.34 35.55 20.43
N LEU A 456 -11.52 34.25 20.70
CA LEU A 456 -11.44 33.70 22.05
C LEU A 456 -10.02 33.85 22.62
N CYS A 457 -8.99 33.47 21.87
CA CYS A 457 -7.60 33.61 22.33
C CYS A 457 -7.26 35.07 22.67
N GLU A 458 -7.63 36.03 21.82
CA GLU A 458 -7.39 37.46 22.07
C GLU A 458 -8.17 37.99 23.29
N SER A 459 -9.32 37.39 23.62
CA SER A 459 -10.09 37.73 24.83
C SER A 459 -9.52 37.12 26.12
N LEU A 460 -8.87 35.96 26.03
CA LEU A 460 -8.35 35.21 27.19
C LEU A 460 -6.87 35.49 27.47
N MET A 461 -6.06 35.72 26.43
CA MET A 461 -4.61 35.75 26.51
C MET A 461 -3.96 36.62 25.42
N THR A 462 -2.69 36.99 25.60
CA THR A 462 -1.96 37.72 24.55
C THR A 462 -1.65 36.77 23.39
N VAL A 463 -1.96 37.16 22.16
CA VAL A 463 -1.61 36.39 20.95
C VAL A 463 -0.31 36.93 20.35
N LYS A 464 0.67 36.06 20.12
CA LYS A 464 1.94 36.39 19.49
C LYS A 464 2.23 35.47 18.31
N PHE A 465 2.65 36.06 17.20
CA PHE A 465 3.08 35.33 16.02
C PHE A 465 4.60 35.25 15.97
N LEU A 466 5.13 34.07 15.67
CA LEU A 466 6.55 33.83 15.46
C LEU A 466 6.81 33.57 13.97
N PRO A 467 7.96 34.00 13.44
CA PRO A 467 8.29 33.80 12.03
C PRO A 467 8.35 32.32 11.69
N TYR A 468 7.63 31.92 10.64
CA TYR A 468 7.62 30.56 10.15
C TYR A 468 9.02 30.13 9.67
N THR A 469 9.44 28.92 10.00
CA THR A 469 10.76 28.41 9.59
C THR A 469 10.79 28.16 8.08
N THR A 470 11.55 28.97 7.35
CA THR A 470 11.66 28.87 5.90
C THR A 470 12.33 27.55 5.47
N GLY A 471 11.91 27.03 4.32
CA GLY A 471 12.52 25.84 3.72
C GLY A 471 11.96 24.49 4.17
N ILE A 472 11.12 24.40 5.22
CA ILE A 472 10.53 23.15 5.70
C ILE A 472 9.02 23.27 5.98
N SER A 473 8.23 22.29 5.55
CA SER A 473 6.80 22.16 5.90
C SER A 473 6.33 20.73 5.68
N SER A 474 5.27 20.29 6.36
CA SER A 474 4.67 18.97 6.12
C SER A 474 4.23 18.80 4.66
N THR A 475 3.80 19.88 3.98
CA THR A 475 3.45 19.84 2.56
C THR A 475 4.68 19.60 1.68
N LYS A 476 5.80 20.26 1.98
CA LYS A 476 7.05 20.10 1.25
C LYS A 476 7.65 18.71 1.52
N LEU A 477 7.71 18.27 2.77
CA LEU A 477 8.15 16.92 3.13
C LEU A 477 7.30 15.84 2.49
N ARG A 478 5.98 16.04 2.38
CA ARG A 478 5.10 15.10 1.67
C ARG A 478 5.43 15.03 0.18
N LYS A 479 5.74 16.17 -0.46
CA LYS A 479 6.21 16.20 -1.85
C LYS A 479 7.59 15.56 -2.00
N ASP A 480 8.49 15.81 -1.06
CA ASP A 480 9.84 15.25 -1.08
C ASP A 480 9.83 13.75 -0.82
N LEU A 481 8.98 13.24 0.08
CA LEU A 481 8.74 11.81 0.31
C LEU A 481 8.10 11.15 -0.90
N PHE A 482 7.12 11.80 -1.53
CA PHE A 482 6.51 11.32 -2.76
C PHE A 482 7.55 11.24 -3.89
N ASN A 483 8.30 12.32 -4.10
CA ASN A 483 9.38 12.37 -5.08
C ASN A 483 10.50 11.39 -4.75
N SER A 484 10.86 11.21 -3.48
CA SER A 484 11.85 10.23 -3.01
C SER A 484 11.37 8.81 -3.19
N SER A 485 10.09 8.50 -3.01
CA SER A 485 9.55 7.17 -3.32
C SER A 485 9.54 6.89 -4.83
N TYR A 486 9.33 7.94 -5.63
CA TYR A 486 9.43 7.88 -7.08
C TYR A 486 10.87 7.72 -7.55
N TYR A 487 11.79 8.46 -6.91
CA TYR A 487 13.24 8.42 -7.13
C TYR A 487 13.89 7.19 -6.53
N SER A 488 13.39 6.58 -5.45
CA SER A 488 13.92 5.32 -4.93
C SER A 488 13.43 4.15 -5.77
N ALA A 489 12.25 4.24 -6.39
CA ALA A 489 11.84 3.32 -7.43
C ALA A 489 12.76 3.45 -8.66
N THR A 490 13.12 4.67 -9.09
CA THR A 490 14.05 4.89 -10.21
C THR A 490 15.54 4.75 -9.85
N LEU A 491 15.92 4.89 -8.58
CA LEU A 491 17.27 4.65 -8.06
C LEU A 491 17.45 3.17 -7.75
N HIS A 492 16.41 2.38 -7.46
CA HIS A 492 16.56 0.94 -7.52
C HIS A 492 16.80 0.47 -8.97
N ASP A 493 16.14 1.11 -9.95
CA ASP A 493 16.44 0.90 -11.39
C ASP A 493 17.78 1.54 -11.83
N GLY A 494 18.34 2.48 -11.05
CA GLY A 494 19.51 3.29 -11.41
C GLY A 494 20.80 2.98 -10.64
N LEU A 495 20.73 2.50 -9.40
CA LEU A 495 21.89 2.09 -8.59
C LEU A 495 22.49 0.78 -9.09
N ASP A 496 21.71 -0.08 -9.75
CA ASP A 496 22.26 -1.22 -10.48
C ASP A 496 23.08 -0.77 -11.71
N ASN A 497 22.83 0.43 -12.23
CA ASN A 497 23.59 1.02 -13.34
C ASN A 497 24.73 1.97 -12.91
N MET A 498 24.78 2.41 -11.64
CA MET A 498 25.76 3.40 -11.16
C MET A 498 26.81 2.83 -10.18
N MET A 499 26.84 1.50 -9.98
CA MET A 499 27.96 0.77 -9.35
C MET A 499 28.91 0.15 -10.40
N LEU A 500 28.82 0.62 -11.64
CA LEU A 500 29.71 0.29 -12.76
C LEU A 500 30.24 1.58 -13.39
N TYR A 501 31.03 2.37 -12.65
CA TYR A 501 32.09 3.23 -13.21
C TYR A 501 33.12 3.55 -12.13
#